data_AF-A0A7W1P202-F1
#
_entry.id   AF-A0A7W1P202-F1
#
_cell.length_a   1.000
_cell.length_b   1.000
_cell.length_c   1.000
_cell.angle_alpha   90.00
_cell.angle_beta   90.00
_cell.angle_gamma   90.00
#
_symmetry.space_group_name_H-M   'P 1'
#
loop_
_entity.id
_entity.type
_entity.pdbx_description
1 polymer ?
#
loop_
_entity_poly.entity_id
_entity_poly.type
_entity_poly.pdbx_seq_one_letter_code
_entity_poly.pdbx_strand_id
1 'polypeptide(L)'
;MAHSLTLALSTFGVVDLPSRFIEATIAASILFVGIENIVRRDGILRGRWLLTFVFGLIHGLGFASVLHEMGISKEGLGAVIPLVAFNSGIEAGQLVIAVIVLPIIWQLRRRPIFLRFVVPVFSLLVAAAGAFWLLERTLLR
;
A
#
# COMPACT_ATOMS: atom_id res chain seq x y z
N MET A 1 -6.90 9.04 1.85
CA MET A 1 -6.48 10.25 2.60
C MET A 1 -4.97 10.50 2.54
N ALA A 2 -4.11 9.74 3.23
CA ALA A 2 -2.64 9.97 3.17
C ALA A 2 -2.06 9.81 1.75
N HIS A 3 -2.44 8.75 1.04
CA HIS A 3 -2.03 8.54 -0.36
C HIS A 3 -2.52 9.65 -1.30
N SER A 4 -3.72 10.18 -1.06
CA SER A 4 -4.30 11.26 -1.86
C SER A 4 -3.49 12.55 -1.74
N LEU A 5 -2.93 12.83 -0.56
CA LEU A 5 -2.08 13.99 -0.33
C LEU A 5 -0.79 13.91 -1.14
N THR A 6 -0.02 12.84 -1.00
CA THR A 6 1.24 12.65 -1.74
C THR A 6 1.04 12.51 -3.23
N LEU A 7 -0.06 11.89 -3.66
CA LEU A 7 -0.43 11.81 -5.07
C LEU A 7 -0.70 13.20 -5.64
N ALA A 8 -1.44 14.05 -4.94
CA ALA A 8 -1.69 15.42 -5.35
C ALA A 8 -0.37 16.23 -5.40
N LEU A 9 0.43 16.17 -4.33
CA LEU A 9 1.71 16.87 -4.26
C LEU A 9 2.65 16.48 -5.40
N SER A 10 2.73 15.20 -5.74
CA SER A 10 3.56 14.73 -6.84
C SER A 10 2.98 15.09 -8.21
N THR A 11 1.65 15.00 -8.38
CA THR A 11 0.96 15.37 -9.63
C THR A 11 1.14 16.86 -9.98
N PHE A 12 1.19 17.74 -8.98
CA PHE A 12 1.45 19.17 -9.17
C PHE A 12 2.95 19.54 -9.14
N GLY A 13 3.86 18.55 -9.18
CA GLY A 13 5.30 18.78 -9.25
C GLY A 13 5.94 19.31 -7.96
N VAL A 14 5.25 19.23 -6.81
CA VAL A 14 5.79 19.67 -5.51
C VAL A 14 6.76 18.62 -4.94
N VAL A 15 6.49 17.33 -5.18
CA VAL A 15 7.34 16.22 -4.74
C VAL A 15 7.67 15.35 -5.94
N ASP A 16 8.95 15.29 -6.28
CA ASP A 16 9.46 14.39 -7.32
C ASP A 16 10.56 13.52 -6.71
N LEU A 17 10.31 12.20 -6.68
CA LEU A 17 11.22 11.21 -6.15
C LEU A 17 11.39 10.12 -7.20
N PRO A 18 12.61 9.60 -7.42
CA PRO A 18 12.81 8.57 -8.44
C PRO A 18 11.97 7.31 -8.14
N SER A 19 11.26 6.80 -9.16
CA SER A 19 10.37 5.62 -9.04
C SER A 19 11.06 4.44 -8.38
N ARG A 20 12.36 4.24 -8.62
CA ARG A 20 13.17 3.19 -7.98
C ARG A 20 13.09 3.23 -6.45
N PHE A 21 13.19 4.42 -5.83
CA PHE A 21 13.11 4.55 -4.37
C PHE A 21 11.68 4.36 -3.86
N ILE A 22 10.70 4.89 -4.58
CA ILE A 22 9.28 4.74 -4.24
C ILE A 22 8.90 3.25 -4.24
N GLU A 23 9.17 2.56 -5.35
CA GLU A 23 8.86 1.14 -5.51
C GLU A 23 9.61 0.26 -4.50
N ALA A 24 10.89 0.53 -4.25
CA ALA A 24 11.65 -0.18 -3.23
C ALA A 24 11.03 0.01 -1.84
N THR A 25 10.58 1.23 -1.51
CA THR A 25 9.95 1.51 -0.21
C THR A 25 8.57 0.85 -0.10
N ILE A 26 7.80 0.81 -1.19
CA ILE A 26 6.55 0.03 -1.26
C ILE A 26 6.84 -1.46 -0.99
N ALA A 27 7.83 -2.05 -1.66
CA ALA A 27 8.22 -3.44 -1.44
C ALA A 27 8.67 -3.71 0.01
N ALA A 28 9.45 -2.79 0.59
CA ALA A 28 9.86 -2.86 1.99
C ALA A 28 8.66 -2.81 2.95
N SER A 29 7.63 -2.03 2.64
CA SER A 29 6.40 -1.99 3.46
C SER A 29 5.63 -3.31 3.43
N ILE A 30 5.58 -3.99 2.28
CA ILE A 30 4.95 -5.31 2.13
C ILE A 30 5.70 -6.35 2.96
N LEU A 31 7.04 -6.36 2.84
CA LEU A 31 7.91 -7.20 3.66
C LEU A 31 7.68 -6.94 5.16
N PHE A 32 7.66 -5.67 5.56
CA PHE A 32 7.44 -5.26 6.94
C PHE A 32 6.11 -5.79 7.47
N VAL A 33 5.00 -5.59 6.75
CA VAL A 33 3.66 -6.05 7.19
C VAL A 33 3.61 -7.57 7.29
N GLY A 34 4.23 -8.29 6.35
CA GLY A 34 4.32 -9.75 6.40
C GLY A 34 5.05 -10.24 7.65
N ILE A 35 6.19 -9.65 7.98
CA ILE A 35 6.95 -9.99 9.20
C ILE A 35 6.18 -9.59 10.45
N GLU A 36 5.63 -8.37 10.49
CA GLU A 36 4.86 -7.84 11.62
C GLU A 36 3.72 -8.80 12.00
N ASN A 37 2.98 -9.30 11.01
CA ASN A 37 1.83 -10.18 11.22
C ASN A 37 2.22 -11.56 11.80
N ILE A 38 3.48 -12.00 11.61
CA ILE A 38 4.01 -13.23 12.22
C ILE A 38 4.45 -12.98 13.67
N VAL A 39 5.19 -11.89 13.88
CA VAL A 39 5.83 -11.56 15.17
C VAL A 39 4.81 -11.07 16.19
N ARG A 40 3.84 -10.26 15.78
CA ARG A 40 2.90 -9.56 16.67
C ARG A 40 1.49 -10.13 16.49
N ARG A 41 1.25 -11.28 17.13
CA ARG A 41 -0.04 -12.00 17.05
C ARG A 41 -1.15 -11.37 17.89
N ASP A 42 -0.79 -10.52 18.85
CA ASP A 42 -1.72 -10.02 19.88
C ASP A 42 -2.51 -8.77 19.44
N GLY A 43 -2.33 -8.30 18.20
CA GLY A 43 -3.25 -7.37 17.53
C GLY A 43 -3.29 -5.92 18.04
N ILE A 44 -2.64 -5.59 19.16
CA ILE A 44 -2.64 -4.24 19.73
C ILE A 44 -1.29 -3.56 19.49
N LEU A 45 -1.20 -2.85 18.38
CA LEU A 45 -0.09 -1.93 18.11
C LEU A 45 -0.51 -0.51 18.47
N ARG A 46 0.10 0.03 19.54
CA ARG A 46 0.07 1.47 19.79
C ARG A 46 0.70 2.17 18.57
N GLY A 47 -0.04 3.05 17.92
CA GLY A 47 0.45 3.80 16.75
C GLY A 47 0.24 3.15 15.38
N ARG A 48 -0.57 2.09 15.25
CA ARG A 48 -0.85 1.47 13.93
C ARG A 48 -1.45 2.45 12.92
N TRP A 49 -2.23 3.43 13.39
CA TRP A 49 -2.76 4.51 12.56
C TRP A 49 -1.66 5.34 11.90
N LEU A 50 -0.56 5.61 12.63
CA LEU A 50 0.58 6.38 12.12
C LEU A 50 1.34 5.57 11.07
N LEU A 51 1.51 4.28 11.32
CA LEU A 51 2.16 3.37 10.37
C LEU A 51 1.36 3.25 9.06
N THR A 52 0.04 3.07 9.16
CA THR A 52 -0.86 3.09 7.98
C THR A 52 -0.83 4.43 7.27
N PHE A 53 -0.74 5.55 8.01
CA PHE A 53 -0.63 6.89 7.42
C PHE A 53 0.66 7.04 6.61
N VAL A 54 1.81 6.68 7.18
CA VAL A 54 3.12 6.73 6.52
C VAL A 54 3.15 5.83 5.27
N PHE A 55 2.62 4.62 5.36
CA PHE A 55 2.47 3.76 4.18
C PHE A 55 1.59 4.39 3.13
N GLY A 56 0.48 5.02 3.53
CA GLY A 56 -0.37 5.76 2.62
C GLY A 56 0.40 6.84 1.86
N LEU A 57 1.23 7.65 2.53
CA LEU A 57 2.07 8.66 1.87
C LEU A 57 2.99 8.03 0.80
N ILE A 58 3.70 6.95 1.16
CA ILE A 58 4.62 6.27 0.24
C ILE A 58 3.88 5.70 -0.97
N HIS A 59 2.73 5.05 -0.75
CA HIS A 59 1.96 4.45 -1.84
C HIS A 59 1.34 5.50 -2.76
N GLY A 60 0.98 6.68 -2.24
CA GLY A 60 0.49 7.77 -3.06
C GLY A 60 1.51 8.27 -4.09
N LEU A 61 2.81 8.25 -3.75
CA LEU A 61 3.89 8.55 -4.70
C LEU A 61 3.99 7.48 -5.80
N GLY A 62 3.75 6.21 -5.47
CA GLY A 62 3.74 5.12 -6.45
C GLY A 62 2.64 5.28 -7.49
N PHE A 63 1.45 5.71 -7.06
CA PHE A 63 0.35 6.02 -7.98
C PHE A 63 0.66 7.24 -8.87
N ALA A 64 1.34 8.25 -8.33
CA ALA A 64 1.69 9.45 -9.10
C ALA A 64 2.61 9.12 -10.27
N SER A 65 3.59 8.23 -10.05
CA SER A 65 4.48 7.72 -11.09
C SER A 65 3.69 7.11 -12.25
N VAL A 66 2.69 6.28 -11.93
CA VAL A 66 1.81 5.66 -12.94
C VAL A 66 0.94 6.69 -13.67
N LEU A 67 0.37 7.68 -12.98
CA LEU A 67 -0.41 8.74 -13.62
C LEU A 67 0.44 9.58 -14.59
N HIS A 68 1.71 9.81 -14.23
CA HIS A 68 2.67 10.50 -15.08
C HIS A 68 2.99 9.69 -16.33
N GLU A 69 3.27 8.40 -16.18
CA GLU A 69 3.51 7.47 -17.30
C GLU A 69 2.31 7.36 -18.25
N MET A 70 1.09 7.45 -17.73
CA MET A 70 -0.14 7.47 -18.54
C MET A 70 -0.39 8.80 -19.26
N GLY A 71 0.45 9.82 -19.04
CA GLY A 71 0.28 11.17 -19.62
C GLY A 71 -0.93 11.93 -19.07
N ILE A 72 -1.46 11.50 -17.92
CA ILE A 72 -2.66 12.05 -17.28
C ILE A 72 -2.30 13.27 -16.43
N SER A 73 -1.05 13.39 -15.99
CA SER A 73 -0.52 14.59 -15.33
C SER A 73 -0.20 15.70 -16.35
N LYS A 74 -1.22 16.31 -16.96
CA LYS A 74 -1.01 17.55 -17.71
C LYS A 74 -0.90 18.72 -16.72
N GLU A 75 0.06 19.60 -16.93
CA GLU A 75 0.34 20.75 -16.06
C GLU A 75 -0.92 21.60 -15.82
N GLY A 76 -1.12 22.04 -14.56
CA GLY A 76 -2.19 22.96 -14.17
C GLY A 76 -3.53 22.31 -13.79
N LEU A 77 -4.63 23.07 -13.95
CA LEU A 77 -5.98 22.65 -13.51
C LEU A 77 -6.53 21.42 -14.26
N GLY A 78 -5.92 21.03 -15.39
CA GLY A 78 -6.31 19.86 -16.17
C GLY A 78 -6.10 18.52 -15.44
N ALA A 79 -5.20 18.47 -14.45
CA ALA A 79 -4.93 17.27 -13.66
C ALA A 79 -5.96 17.01 -12.54
N VAL A 80 -6.81 17.98 -12.19
CA VAL A 80 -7.73 17.88 -11.05
C VAL A 80 -8.80 16.80 -11.29
N ILE A 81 -9.44 16.80 -12.46
CA ILE A 81 -10.51 15.83 -12.75
C ILE A 81 -9.99 14.39 -12.77
N PRO A 82 -8.89 14.07 -13.48
CA PRO A 82 -8.32 12.73 -13.42
C PRO A 82 -7.84 12.33 -12.03
N LEU A 83 -7.27 13.25 -11.26
CA LEU A 83 -6.81 13.00 -9.89
C LEU A 83 -7.97 12.65 -8.95
N VAL A 84 -9.10 13.36 -9.06
CA VAL A 84 -10.31 13.07 -8.30
C VAL A 84 -10.88 11.71 -8.72
N ALA A 85 -11.07 11.48 -10.03
CA ALA A 85 -11.59 10.22 -10.55
C ALA A 85 -10.75 9.01 -10.12
N PHE A 86 -9.42 9.13 -10.19
CA PHE A 86 -8.49 8.09 -9.78
C PHE A 86 -8.55 7.83 -8.27
N ASN A 87 -8.55 8.87 -7.44
CA ASN A 87 -8.70 8.70 -5.98
C ASN A 87 -10.05 8.07 -5.62
N SER A 88 -11.14 8.50 -6.25
CA SER A 88 -12.46 7.90 -6.05
C SER A 88 -12.48 6.43 -6.46
N GLY A 89 -11.79 6.06 -7.54
CA GLY A 89 -11.61 4.67 -7.95
C GLY A 89 -10.86 3.84 -6.90
N ILE A 90 -9.76 4.36 -6.33
CA ILE A 90 -9.02 3.69 -5.25
C ILE A 90 -9.93 3.49 -4.03
N GLU A 91 -10.60 4.54 -3.58
CA GLU A 91 -11.43 4.49 -2.37
C GLU A 91 -12.62 3.53 -2.55
N ALA A 92 -13.27 3.55 -3.71
CA ALA A 92 -14.32 2.59 -4.05
C ALA A 92 -13.79 1.16 -4.07
N GLY A 93 -12.64 0.90 -4.69
CA GLY A 93 -12.01 -0.42 -4.72
C GLY A 93 -11.66 -0.93 -3.33
N GLN A 94 -11.06 -0.07 -2.48
CA GLN A 94 -10.75 -0.39 -1.08
C GLN A 94 -12.01 -0.71 -0.27
N LEU A 95 -13.07 0.07 -0.44
CA LEU A 95 -14.35 -0.18 0.23
C LEU A 95 -14.98 -1.52 -0.20
N VAL A 96 -14.99 -1.82 -1.51
CA VAL A 96 -15.51 -3.10 -2.02
C VAL A 96 -14.72 -4.28 -1.44
N ILE A 97 -13.39 -4.22 -1.47
CA ILE A 97 -12.54 -5.26 -0.89
C ILE A 97 -12.80 -5.38 0.62
N ALA A 98 -12.89 -4.26 1.35
CA ALA A 98 -13.14 -4.26 2.78
C ALA A 98 -14.47 -4.91 3.14
N VAL A 99 -15.56 -4.55 2.44
CA VAL A 99 -16.90 -5.10 2.65
C VAL A 99 -16.94 -6.62 2.42
N ILE A 100 -16.19 -7.13 1.44
CA ILE A 100 -16.16 -8.56 1.13
C ILE A 100 -15.22 -9.32 2.07
N VAL A 101 -14.00 -8.83 2.27
CA VAL A 101 -12.92 -9.58 2.91
C VAL A 101 -12.99 -9.51 4.43
N LEU A 102 -13.37 -8.36 5.02
CA LEU A 102 -13.39 -8.20 6.47
C LEU A 102 -14.36 -9.17 7.18
N PRO A 103 -15.62 -9.38 6.70
CA PRO A 103 -16.51 -10.37 7.31
C PRO A 103 -15.94 -11.79 7.27
N ILE A 104 -15.29 -12.16 6.17
CA ILE A 104 -14.64 -13.46 6.00
C ILE A 104 -13.52 -13.62 7.04
N ILE A 105 -12.64 -12.62 7.16
CA ILE A 105 -11.57 -12.63 8.16
C ILE A 105 -12.13 -12.70 9.58
N TRP A 106 -13.19 -11.95 9.89
CA TRP A 106 -13.80 -11.95 11.21
C TRP A 106 -14.36 -13.32 11.59
N GLN A 107 -14.99 -14.03 10.64
CA GLN A 107 -15.49 -15.37 10.85
C GLN A 107 -14.36 -16.40 10.99
N LEU A 108 -13.33 -16.33 10.14
CA LEU A 108 -12.19 -17.25 10.17
C LEU A 108 -11.33 -17.09 11.43
N ARG A 109 -11.21 -15.86 11.95
CA ARG A 109 -10.49 -15.55 13.20
C ARG A 109 -11.05 -16.28 14.41
N ARG A 110 -12.33 -16.71 14.39
CA ARG A 110 -12.93 -17.53 15.46
C ARG A 110 -12.31 -18.94 15.54
N ARG A 111 -11.61 -19.40 14.50
CA ARG A 111 -10.99 -20.73 14.46
C ARG A 111 -9.52 -20.64 14.91
N PRO A 112 -9.10 -21.36 15.97
CA PRO A 112 -7.72 -21.26 16.47
C PRO A 112 -6.68 -21.76 15.46
N ILE A 113 -7.04 -22.72 14.60
CA ILE A 113 -6.16 -23.23 13.54
C ILE A 113 -5.83 -22.15 12.49
N PHE A 114 -6.78 -21.26 12.22
CA PHE A 114 -6.59 -20.17 11.26
C PHE A 114 -5.52 -19.19 11.76
N LEU A 115 -5.61 -18.79 13.03
CA LEU A 115 -4.62 -17.88 13.63
C LEU A 115 -3.26 -18.54 13.85
N ARG A 116 -3.22 -19.82 14.22
CA ARG A 116 -1.97 -20.52 14.56
C ARG A 116 -1.17 -20.96 13.33
N PHE A 117 -1.82 -21.30 12.22
CA PHE A 117 -1.15 -21.87 11.04
C PHE A 117 -1.39 -21.05 9.77
N VAL A 118 -2.64 -20.74 9.45
CA VAL A 118 -2.98 -20.09 8.17
C VAL A 118 -2.40 -18.69 8.11
N VAL A 119 -2.62 -17.87 9.14
CA VAL A 119 -2.11 -16.49 9.18
C VAL A 119 -0.57 -16.44 9.06
N PRO A 120 0.24 -17.20 9.83
CA PRO A 120 1.69 -17.20 9.65
C PRO A 120 2.17 -17.66 8.27
N VAL A 121 1.55 -18.69 7.69
CA VAL A 121 1.93 -19.20 6.36
C VAL A 121 1.68 -18.14 5.29
N PHE A 122 0.48 -17.54 5.25
CA PHE A 122 0.18 -16.48 4.29
C PHE A 122 1.05 -15.24 4.51
N SER A 123 1.35 -14.89 5.77
CA SER A 123 2.22 -13.76 6.09
C SER A 123 3.66 -14.00 5.66
N LEU A 124 4.15 -15.25 5.74
CA LEU A 124 5.46 -15.63 5.25
C LEU A 124 5.53 -15.53 3.72
N LEU A 125 4.47 -15.94 3.01
CA LEU A 125 4.39 -15.78 1.56
C LEU A 125 4.39 -14.30 1.16
N VAL A 126 3.62 -13.46 1.85
CA VAL A 126 3.62 -12.00 1.65
C VAL A 126 4.99 -11.40 1.93
N ALA A 127 5.64 -11.79 3.02
CA ALA A 127 6.99 -11.35 3.35
C ALA A 127 8.00 -11.78 2.27
N ALA A 128 7.94 -13.04 1.82
CA ALA A 128 8.81 -13.54 0.77
C ALA A 128 8.63 -12.78 -0.55
N ALA A 129 7.38 -12.50 -0.95
CA ALA A 129 7.07 -11.68 -2.13
C ALA A 129 7.63 -10.25 -1.97
N GLY A 130 7.42 -9.62 -0.81
CA GLY A 130 7.97 -8.30 -0.50
C GLY A 130 9.50 -8.27 -0.54
N ALA A 131 10.17 -9.30 0.00
CA ALA A 131 11.63 -9.43 -0.03
C ALA A 131 12.15 -9.61 -1.47
N PHE A 132 11.52 -10.50 -2.25
CA PHE A 132 11.86 -10.71 -3.65
C PHE A 132 11.75 -9.40 -4.44
N TRP A 133 10.63 -8.71 -4.29
CA TRP A 133 10.38 -7.43 -4.96
C TRP A 133 11.33 -6.31 -4.52
N LEU A 134 11.72 -6.28 -3.25
CA LEU A 134 12.68 -5.32 -2.74
C LEU A 134 14.07 -5.56 -3.36
N LEU A 135 14.52 -6.82 -3.43
CA LEU A 135 15.79 -7.19 -4.06
C LEU A 135 15.77 -6.87 -5.55
N GLU A 136 14.67 -7.21 -6.25
CA GLU A 136 14.50 -6.91 -7.67
C GLU A 136 14.67 -5.42 -7.96
N ARG A 137 14.04 -4.55 -7.16
CA ARG A 137 14.03 -3.09 -7.38
C ARG A 137 15.30 -2.39 -6.90
N THR A 138 16.12 -3.03 -6.07
CA THR A 138 17.33 -2.43 -5.49
C THR A 138 18.63 -2.98 -6.05
N LEU A 139 18.68 -4.26 -6.42
CA LEU A 139 19.90 -4.91 -6.87
C LEU A 139 19.87 -5.33 -8.34
N LEU A 140 18.68 -5.51 -8.92
CA LEU A 140 18.50 -6.07 -10.27
C LEU A 140 17.96 -5.05 -11.30
N ARG A 141 17.64 -3.82 -10.86
CA ARG A 141 17.25 -2.66 -11.68
C ARG A 141 18.10 -1.44 -11.30
#